data_AF-A0A023ES39-F1
#
_entry.id   AF-A0A023ES39-F1
#
_cell.length_a   1.000
_cell.length_b   1.000
_cell.length_c   1.000
_cell.angle_alpha   90.00
_cell.angle_beta   90.00
_cell.angle_gamma   90.00
#
_symmetry.space_group_name_H-M   'P 1'
#
loop_
_entity.id
_entity.type
_entity.pdbx_description
1 polymer ?
#
loop_
_entity_poly.entity_id
_entity_poly.type
_entity_poly.pdbx_seq_one_letter_code
_entity_poly.pdbx_strand_id
1 'polypeptide(L)'
;QTSKSLRVRRGTFSQLFQLTKLTIINVEDLILESSAFDFTRNAPSARLKIDLINDVIEEVPSHLVKGPIAEIAFTRCRIGVFKPFSIASVHDQLHGLSIVESLVNRIERHAFKRFDVDQLTLNGSKFLAPIPSQSFYEVEVLDRFLITNCSFNALLPSAFVFKNVTNLAIRNNEFNDAAGESFVLQIKKTVSVVGNYFAKIDDTVLQGIRLDSSYYNRNSERPTLQFHNNRIGHINGAKMLIFSDDFDVNFRAIYVEQSINCDQVVSLKETSFLKNYPEEIYFGSSNEGSDFKSFQDIKRFRCAEDRFWFYLIIGAVAGSIVLVLICLLGSYCYVTQKKKKQQKLQVVMPEPRTYRETQIVMQIENHGLLKTDL
;
A
#
# COMPACT_ATOMS: atom_id res chain seq x y z
N GLN A 1 43.91 -2.38 -24.76
CA GLN A 1 43.31 -2.21 -23.42
C GLN A 1 43.14 -3.61 -22.86
N THR A 2 44.10 -4.07 -22.05
CA THR A 2 44.04 -5.43 -21.48
C THR A 2 43.07 -5.40 -20.32
N SER A 3 41.86 -5.94 -20.51
CA SER A 3 40.91 -6.16 -19.42
C SER A 3 41.61 -6.94 -18.30
N LYS A 4 41.54 -6.42 -17.08
CA LYS A 4 42.10 -7.09 -15.90
C LYS A 4 41.15 -8.21 -15.49
N SER A 5 41.29 -9.36 -16.14
CA SER A 5 40.59 -10.59 -15.75
C SER A 5 41.38 -11.31 -14.66
N LEU A 6 40.69 -11.70 -13.58
CA LEU A 6 41.24 -12.52 -12.50
C LEU A 6 40.34 -13.72 -12.30
N ARG A 7 40.91 -14.92 -12.44
CA ARG A 7 40.21 -16.17 -12.14
C ARG A 7 40.69 -16.75 -10.83
N VAL A 8 39.81 -16.81 -9.83
CA VAL A 8 40.07 -17.48 -8.56
C VAL A 8 39.60 -18.92 -8.67
N ARG A 9 40.55 -19.83 -8.83
CA ARG A 9 40.27 -21.26 -8.95
C ARG A 9 40.04 -21.89 -7.59
N ARG A 10 39.37 -23.04 -7.57
CA ARG A 10 39.30 -23.87 -6.36
C ARG A 10 40.71 -24.18 -5.85
N GLY A 11 40.91 -24.01 -4.54
CA GLY A 11 42.19 -24.32 -3.89
C GLY A 11 43.30 -23.28 -4.09
N THR A 12 43.00 -22.12 -4.71
CA THR A 12 43.96 -21.01 -4.85
C THR A 12 44.61 -20.62 -3.52
N PHE A 13 43.84 -20.64 -2.43
CA PHE A 13 44.30 -20.26 -1.09
C PHE A 13 44.63 -21.46 -0.19
N SER A 14 44.71 -22.68 -0.73
CA SER A 14 44.86 -23.91 0.07
C SER A 14 46.15 -23.99 0.89
N GLN A 15 47.19 -23.25 0.50
CA GLN A 15 48.49 -23.19 1.16
C GLN A 15 48.65 -21.95 2.06
N LEU A 16 47.66 -21.06 2.11
CA LEU A 16 47.71 -19.84 2.91
C LEU A 16 47.16 -20.11 4.31
N PHE A 17 48.06 -20.34 5.26
CA PHE A 17 47.72 -20.52 6.67
C PHE A 17 47.60 -19.17 7.38
N GLN A 18 46.72 -19.10 8.39
CA GLN A 18 46.52 -17.92 9.24
C GLN A 18 46.04 -16.66 8.51
N LEU A 19 45.46 -16.81 7.31
CA LEU A 19 44.87 -15.67 6.59
C LEU A 19 43.69 -15.12 7.40
N THR A 20 43.75 -13.83 7.75
CA THR A 20 42.69 -13.13 8.49
C THR A 20 41.85 -12.23 7.62
N LYS A 21 42.39 -11.79 6.46
CA LYS A 21 41.69 -10.93 5.52
C LYS A 21 42.08 -11.25 4.07
N LEU A 22 41.08 -11.37 3.21
CA LEU A 22 41.21 -11.42 1.75
C LEU A 22 40.50 -10.21 1.16
N THR A 23 41.17 -9.48 0.28
CA THR A 23 40.56 -8.35 -0.42
C THR A 23 40.90 -8.41 -1.90
N ILE A 24 39.86 -8.39 -2.73
CA ILE A 24 39.97 -8.29 -4.19
C ILE A 24 39.37 -6.94 -4.58
N ILE A 25 40.09 -6.17 -5.39
CA ILE A 25 39.74 -4.78 -5.70
C ILE A 25 40.00 -4.49 -7.17
N ASN A 26 39.07 -3.77 -7.80
CA ASN A 26 39.21 -3.20 -9.15
C ASN A 26 39.48 -4.26 -10.24
N VAL A 27 38.78 -5.39 -10.16
CA VAL A 27 38.83 -6.44 -11.18
C VAL A 27 37.65 -6.27 -12.15
N GLU A 28 37.97 -6.05 -13.43
CA GLU A 28 36.96 -5.82 -14.49
C GLU A 28 36.26 -7.11 -14.95
N ASP A 29 36.86 -8.26 -14.66
CA ASP A 29 36.31 -9.58 -14.93
C ASP A 29 36.79 -10.57 -13.86
N LEU A 30 36.07 -10.63 -12.74
CA LEU A 30 36.35 -11.53 -11.63
C LEU A 30 35.58 -12.84 -11.81
N ILE A 31 36.31 -13.88 -12.19
CA ILE A 31 35.76 -15.22 -12.40
C ILE A 31 36.01 -16.04 -11.13
N LEU A 32 34.93 -16.39 -10.43
CA LEU A 32 34.96 -17.22 -9.23
C LEU A 32 34.52 -18.64 -9.58
N GLU A 33 35.33 -19.65 -9.22
CA GLU A 33 34.90 -21.05 -9.29
C GLU A 33 34.16 -21.48 -8.01
N SER A 34 33.36 -22.55 -8.10
CA SER A 34 32.80 -23.19 -6.91
C SER A 34 33.89 -23.55 -5.92
N SER A 35 33.67 -23.20 -4.64
CA SER A 35 34.65 -23.36 -3.56
C SER A 35 35.98 -22.64 -3.82
N ALA A 36 35.96 -21.51 -4.55
CA ALA A 36 37.11 -20.61 -4.67
C ALA A 36 37.56 -20.09 -3.30
N PHE A 37 36.64 -19.90 -2.36
CA PHE A 37 36.90 -19.46 -0.98
C PHE A 37 36.74 -20.62 0.01
N ASP A 38 37.50 -21.70 -0.22
CA ASP A 38 37.62 -22.83 0.71
C ASP A 38 38.78 -22.64 1.69
N PHE A 39 38.43 -22.37 2.94
CA PHE A 39 39.33 -22.16 4.06
C PHE A 39 39.15 -23.19 5.17
N THR A 40 38.59 -24.37 4.86
CA THR A 40 38.32 -25.45 5.83
C THR A 40 39.52 -25.88 6.68
N ARG A 41 40.75 -25.67 6.19
CA ARG A 41 41.99 -26.02 6.89
C ARG A 41 42.57 -24.91 7.75
N ASN A 42 41.99 -23.71 7.73
CA ASN A 42 42.40 -22.65 8.64
C ASN A 42 41.98 -23.01 10.06
N ALA A 43 42.82 -22.65 11.03
CA ALA A 43 42.49 -22.82 12.44
C ALA A 43 41.11 -22.17 12.71
N PRO A 44 40.19 -22.82 13.44
CA PRO A 44 38.85 -22.29 13.71
C PRO A 44 38.84 -20.88 14.34
N SER A 45 39.94 -20.51 15.00
CA SER A 45 40.13 -19.17 15.59
C SER A 45 40.42 -18.07 14.56
N ALA A 46 40.85 -18.40 13.34
CA ALA A 46 41.12 -17.45 12.28
C ALA A 46 39.81 -17.08 11.56
N ARG A 47 39.09 -16.10 12.13
CA ARG A 47 37.88 -15.51 11.57
C ARG A 47 38.20 -14.67 10.32
N LEU A 48 38.22 -15.32 9.16
CA LEU A 48 38.58 -14.67 7.89
C LEU A 48 37.50 -13.66 7.44
N LYS A 49 37.96 -12.50 6.98
CA LYS A 49 37.12 -11.48 6.31
C LYS A 49 37.40 -11.46 4.81
N ILE A 50 36.35 -11.48 4.00
CA ILE A 50 36.43 -11.45 2.53
C ILE A 50 35.74 -10.19 2.03
N ASP A 51 36.52 -9.31 1.43
CA ASP A 51 36.05 -8.05 0.85
C ASP A 51 36.25 -8.08 -0.68
N LEU A 52 35.15 -7.97 -1.44
CA LEU A 52 35.16 -7.77 -2.89
C LEU A 52 34.73 -6.33 -3.17
N ILE A 53 35.58 -5.54 -3.81
CA ILE A 53 35.43 -4.08 -3.89
C ILE A 53 35.61 -3.59 -5.31
N ASN A 54 34.57 -2.97 -5.87
CA ASN A 54 34.61 -2.42 -7.23
C ASN A 54 34.99 -3.47 -8.28
N ASP A 55 34.43 -4.67 -8.12
CA ASP A 55 34.65 -5.81 -9.01
C ASP A 55 33.42 -6.07 -9.89
N VAL A 56 33.66 -6.53 -11.12
CA VAL A 56 32.62 -7.04 -12.02
C VAL A 56 32.65 -8.57 -11.94
N ILE A 57 31.57 -9.14 -11.43
CA ILE A 57 31.42 -10.58 -11.19
C ILE A 57 30.26 -11.04 -12.05
N GLU A 58 30.53 -11.80 -13.11
CA GLU A 58 29.46 -12.35 -13.95
C GLU A 58 28.59 -13.32 -13.13
N GLU A 59 29.22 -14.19 -12.35
CA GLU A 59 28.55 -15.21 -11.58
C GLU A 59 29.19 -15.39 -10.19
N VAL A 60 28.35 -15.37 -9.16
CA VAL A 60 28.71 -15.88 -7.84
C VAL A 60 28.31 -17.37 -7.82
N PRO A 61 29.27 -18.30 -7.93
CA PRO A 61 28.98 -19.71 -8.15
C PRO A 61 28.36 -20.36 -6.92
N SER A 62 27.72 -21.52 -7.11
CA SER A 62 27.24 -22.36 -6.01
C SER A 62 28.41 -22.80 -5.13
N HIS A 63 28.18 -22.83 -3.81
CA HIS A 63 29.15 -23.23 -2.79
C HIS A 63 30.47 -22.46 -2.89
N LEU A 64 30.39 -21.15 -3.15
CA LEU A 64 31.57 -20.28 -3.26
C LEU A 64 32.44 -20.37 -2.00
N VAL A 65 31.79 -20.47 -0.85
CA VAL A 65 32.37 -20.26 0.47
C VAL A 65 32.35 -21.53 1.30
N LYS A 66 33.47 -21.86 1.95
CA LYS A 66 33.58 -22.99 2.88
C LYS A 66 34.64 -22.74 3.96
N GLY A 67 34.38 -23.17 5.21
CA GLY A 67 35.31 -23.01 6.34
C GLY A 67 34.95 -21.86 7.29
N PRO A 68 35.82 -21.53 8.26
CA PRO A 68 35.55 -20.54 9.32
C PRO A 68 35.69 -19.11 8.78
N ILE A 69 34.59 -18.56 8.30
CA ILE A 69 34.54 -17.22 7.71
C ILE A 69 33.67 -16.36 8.60
N ALA A 70 34.16 -15.16 8.90
CA ALA A 70 33.42 -14.23 9.74
C ALA A 70 32.65 -13.22 8.90
N GLU A 71 33.25 -12.64 7.86
CA GLU A 71 32.62 -11.57 7.11
C GLU A 71 32.78 -11.75 5.60
N ILE A 72 31.71 -11.47 4.87
CA ILE A 72 31.69 -11.42 3.40
C ILE A 72 31.03 -10.11 2.99
N ALA A 73 31.75 -9.29 2.24
CA ALA A 73 31.27 -8.00 1.78
C ALA A 73 31.43 -7.86 0.25
N PHE A 74 30.34 -7.49 -0.41
CA PHE A 74 30.32 -7.06 -1.81
C PHE A 74 30.08 -5.55 -1.82
N THR A 75 31.09 -4.76 -2.16
CA THR A 75 31.04 -3.29 -2.10
C THR A 75 31.27 -2.69 -3.47
N ARG A 76 30.32 -1.91 -3.99
CA ARG A 76 30.38 -1.30 -5.33
C ARG A 76 30.62 -2.32 -6.44
N CYS A 77 30.14 -3.54 -6.27
CA CYS A 77 30.30 -4.59 -7.27
C CYS A 77 29.17 -4.55 -8.32
N ARG A 78 29.48 -5.01 -9.53
CA ARG A 78 28.46 -5.36 -10.54
C ARG A 78 28.36 -6.87 -10.60
N ILE A 79 27.26 -7.42 -10.09
CA ILE A 79 27.05 -8.86 -9.96
C ILE A 79 26.00 -9.31 -10.98
N GLY A 80 26.37 -10.21 -11.88
CA GLY A 80 25.49 -10.74 -12.90
C GLY A 80 24.44 -11.68 -12.30
N VAL A 81 24.85 -12.69 -11.53
CA VAL A 81 23.93 -13.61 -10.87
C VAL A 81 24.49 -14.21 -9.59
N PHE A 82 23.66 -14.32 -8.56
CA PHE A 82 23.87 -15.25 -7.45
C PHE A 82 23.20 -16.59 -7.77
N LYS A 83 24.00 -17.65 -7.89
CA LYS A 83 23.51 -19.02 -8.13
C LYS A 83 22.89 -19.63 -6.88
N PRO A 84 22.08 -20.71 -7.01
CA PRO A 84 21.57 -21.44 -5.87
C PRO A 84 22.72 -21.91 -5.00
N PHE A 85 22.57 -21.79 -3.69
CA PHE A 85 23.58 -22.16 -2.69
C PHE A 85 24.90 -21.40 -2.84
N SER A 86 24.94 -20.21 -3.45
CA SER A 86 26.15 -19.37 -3.50
C SER A 86 26.74 -19.19 -2.11
N ILE A 87 25.90 -18.80 -1.16
CA ILE A 87 26.23 -18.73 0.26
C ILE A 87 25.30 -19.70 0.99
N ALA A 88 25.84 -20.86 1.33
CA ALA A 88 25.12 -21.89 2.05
C ALA A 88 26.05 -22.64 3.00
N SER A 89 25.52 -23.03 4.15
CA SER A 89 26.20 -23.95 5.09
C SER A 89 27.65 -23.55 5.38
N VAL A 90 27.86 -22.26 5.68
CA VAL A 90 29.15 -21.79 6.22
C VAL A 90 29.37 -22.54 7.54
N HIS A 91 30.59 -23.04 7.76
CA HIS A 91 30.90 -23.72 9.01
C HIS A 91 30.96 -22.65 10.09
N ASP A 92 30.13 -22.82 11.13
CA ASP A 92 29.91 -21.84 12.20
C ASP A 92 29.10 -20.60 11.74
N GLN A 93 28.97 -19.64 12.64
CA GLN A 93 28.18 -18.42 12.50
C GLN A 93 28.96 -17.32 11.77
N LEU A 94 28.38 -16.76 10.70
CA LEU A 94 28.89 -15.55 10.07
C LEU A 94 28.68 -14.35 11.02
N HIS A 95 29.69 -13.51 11.17
CA HIS A 95 29.51 -12.21 11.83
C HIS A 95 28.80 -11.22 10.90
N GLY A 96 29.12 -11.21 9.59
CA GLY A 96 28.54 -10.24 8.67
C GLY A 96 28.42 -10.74 7.23
N LEU A 97 27.27 -10.49 6.62
CA LEU A 97 27.07 -10.57 5.18
C LEU A 97 26.52 -9.24 4.68
N SER A 98 27.22 -8.61 3.74
CA SER A 98 26.84 -7.30 3.24
C SER A 98 26.91 -7.18 1.71
N ILE A 99 25.90 -6.52 1.14
CA ILE A 99 25.86 -6.08 -0.25
C ILE A 99 25.62 -4.57 -0.21
N VAL A 100 26.66 -3.81 -0.57
CA VAL A 100 26.73 -2.36 -0.37
C VAL A 100 27.01 -1.67 -1.70
N GLU A 101 26.22 -0.65 -2.04
CA GLU A 101 26.38 0.19 -3.23
C GLU A 101 26.52 -0.62 -4.53
N SER A 102 25.94 -1.82 -4.59
CA SER A 102 26.20 -2.79 -5.65
C SER A 102 25.02 -2.91 -6.61
N LEU A 103 25.31 -3.25 -7.85
CA LEU A 103 24.32 -3.53 -8.88
C LEU A 103 24.19 -5.05 -9.02
N VAL A 104 23.05 -5.60 -8.59
CA VAL A 104 22.77 -7.04 -8.68
C VAL A 104 21.75 -7.27 -9.79
N ASN A 105 22.16 -7.97 -10.83
CA ASN A 105 21.30 -8.24 -11.96
C ASN A 105 20.27 -9.33 -11.63
N ARG A 106 20.68 -10.48 -11.06
CA ARG A 106 19.75 -11.55 -10.67
C ARG A 106 20.16 -12.27 -9.39
N ILE A 107 19.19 -12.67 -8.59
CA ILE A 107 19.35 -13.65 -7.50
C ILE A 107 18.50 -14.86 -7.86
N GLU A 108 19.09 -16.05 -7.91
CA GLU A 108 18.35 -17.29 -8.16
C GLU A 108 17.74 -17.83 -6.85
N ARG A 109 16.68 -18.65 -6.98
CA ARG A 109 16.06 -19.29 -5.82
C ARG A 109 17.11 -20.06 -5.01
N HIS A 110 17.04 -19.96 -3.69
CA HIS A 110 17.95 -20.58 -2.73
C HIS A 110 19.41 -20.12 -2.82
N ALA A 111 19.71 -18.95 -3.40
CA ALA A 111 21.06 -18.41 -3.42
C ALA A 111 21.69 -18.29 -2.01
N PHE A 112 20.87 -17.92 -1.03
CA PHE A 112 21.22 -17.77 0.37
C PHE A 112 20.42 -18.78 1.19
N LYS A 113 21.04 -19.85 1.66
CA LYS A 113 20.29 -20.96 2.28
C LYS A 113 20.98 -21.57 3.51
N ARG A 114 20.22 -21.72 4.60
CA ARG A 114 20.61 -22.47 5.81
C ARG A 114 21.98 -22.04 6.36
N PHE A 115 22.05 -20.82 6.85
CA PHE A 115 23.20 -20.30 7.57
C PHE A 115 22.76 -19.28 8.60
N ASP A 116 23.61 -19.09 9.61
CA ASP A 116 23.39 -18.16 10.69
C ASP A 116 24.33 -16.97 10.51
N VAL A 117 23.83 -15.76 10.72
CA VAL A 117 24.59 -14.52 10.59
C VAL A 117 24.22 -13.52 11.69
N ASP A 118 25.18 -12.80 12.27
CA ASP A 118 24.84 -11.71 13.20
C ASP A 118 24.17 -10.55 12.47
N GLN A 119 24.85 -10.06 11.42
CA GLN A 119 24.41 -8.89 10.66
C GLN A 119 24.27 -9.18 9.17
N LEU A 120 23.05 -9.04 8.67
CA LEU A 120 22.77 -9.07 7.23
C LEU A 120 22.41 -7.65 6.77
N THR A 121 23.20 -7.09 5.86
CA THR A 121 23.02 -5.70 5.40
C THR A 121 22.92 -5.62 3.89
N LEU A 122 21.82 -5.05 3.40
CA LEU A 122 21.65 -4.59 2.03
C LEU A 122 21.59 -3.07 2.08
N ASN A 123 22.59 -2.37 1.52
CA ASN A 123 22.66 -0.91 1.59
C ASN A 123 22.97 -0.30 0.22
N GLY A 124 22.21 0.71 -0.20
CA GLY A 124 22.53 1.49 -1.40
C GLY A 124 22.53 0.69 -2.70
N SER A 125 21.95 -0.51 -2.70
CA SER A 125 22.12 -1.49 -3.79
C SER A 125 20.88 -1.58 -4.66
N LYS A 126 21.07 -1.89 -5.94
CA LYS A 126 19.98 -1.98 -6.92
C LYS A 126 19.83 -3.40 -7.44
N PHE A 127 18.61 -3.94 -7.34
CA PHE A 127 18.25 -5.28 -7.79
C PHE A 127 17.40 -5.19 -9.06
N LEU A 128 17.99 -5.57 -10.19
CA LEU A 128 17.39 -5.33 -11.51
C LEU A 128 16.32 -6.37 -11.87
N ALA A 129 16.54 -7.65 -11.59
CA ALA A 129 15.54 -8.68 -11.78
C ALA A 129 14.64 -8.81 -10.52
N PRO A 130 13.43 -9.37 -10.68
CA PRO A 130 12.62 -9.80 -9.53
C PRO A 130 13.40 -10.71 -8.60
N ILE A 131 13.26 -10.50 -7.28
CA ILE A 131 13.78 -11.42 -6.27
C ILE A 131 12.81 -12.60 -6.16
N PRO A 132 13.21 -13.82 -6.60
CA PRO A 132 12.31 -14.95 -6.59
C PRO A 132 11.99 -15.44 -5.18
N SER A 133 10.89 -16.18 -5.05
CA SER A 133 10.54 -16.87 -3.82
C SER A 133 11.69 -17.75 -3.34
N GLN A 134 11.94 -17.73 -2.04
CA GLN A 134 12.97 -18.49 -1.34
C GLN A 134 14.40 -18.17 -1.80
N SER A 135 14.66 -16.97 -2.32
CA SER A 135 16.02 -16.48 -2.60
C SER A 135 16.89 -16.54 -1.35
N PHE A 136 16.32 -16.07 -0.24
CA PHE A 136 16.86 -16.26 1.10
C PHE A 136 15.94 -17.23 1.85
N TYR A 137 16.47 -18.38 2.24
CA TYR A 137 15.67 -19.48 2.75
C TYR A 137 16.29 -20.16 3.97
N GLU A 138 15.54 -20.22 5.06
CA GLU A 138 15.98 -20.75 6.35
C GLU A 138 17.27 -20.05 6.84
N VAL A 139 17.35 -18.73 6.66
CA VAL A 139 18.43 -17.89 7.21
C VAL A 139 18.06 -17.48 8.64
N GLU A 140 19.05 -17.43 9.53
CA GLU A 140 18.89 -16.91 10.90
C GLU A 140 19.77 -15.68 11.09
N VAL A 141 19.15 -14.57 11.50
CA VAL A 141 19.82 -13.28 11.73
C VAL A 141 19.79 -12.94 13.22
N LEU A 142 20.94 -13.08 13.87
CA LEU A 142 21.05 -13.11 15.33
C LEU A 142 21.11 -11.72 15.98
N ASP A 143 21.54 -10.69 15.25
CA ASP A 143 21.51 -9.30 15.73
C ASP A 143 20.61 -8.42 14.86
N ARG A 144 20.94 -8.23 13.58
CA ARG A 144 20.25 -7.23 12.76
C ARG A 144 20.16 -7.59 11.28
N PHE A 145 18.94 -7.50 10.75
CA PHE A 145 18.67 -7.46 9.32
C PHE A 145 18.34 -6.03 8.90
N LEU A 146 19.21 -5.41 8.09
CA LEU A 146 19.06 -4.05 7.59
C LEU A 146 18.95 -4.03 6.08
N ILE A 147 17.86 -3.47 5.56
CA ILE A 147 17.67 -3.13 4.15
C ILE A 147 17.51 -1.62 4.07
N THR A 148 18.45 -0.92 3.45
CA THR A 148 18.36 0.54 3.38
C THR A 148 18.87 1.15 2.08
N ASN A 149 18.21 2.21 1.61
CA ASN A 149 18.58 2.91 0.37
C ASN A 149 18.68 1.97 -0.85
N CYS A 150 17.94 0.86 -0.86
CA CYS A 150 17.94 -0.11 -1.94
C CYS A 150 16.77 0.14 -2.89
N SER A 151 16.95 -0.26 -4.15
CA SER A 151 15.89 -0.23 -5.18
C SER A 151 15.66 -1.64 -5.72
N PHE A 152 14.43 -2.13 -5.61
CA PHE A 152 14.01 -3.47 -6.01
C PHE A 152 13.02 -3.40 -7.16
N ASN A 153 13.30 -4.13 -8.24
CA ASN A 153 12.37 -4.22 -9.36
C ASN A 153 11.08 -4.97 -9.00
N ALA A 154 11.19 -6.14 -8.37
CA ALA A 154 10.02 -6.81 -7.82
C ALA A 154 10.42 -7.74 -6.68
N LEU A 155 9.56 -7.87 -5.67
CA LEU A 155 9.64 -8.91 -4.65
C LEU A 155 8.52 -9.91 -4.88
N LEU A 156 8.89 -11.15 -5.17
CA LEU A 156 7.91 -12.24 -5.26
C LEU A 156 7.54 -12.76 -3.86
N PRO A 157 6.39 -13.44 -3.71
CA PRO A 157 5.97 -13.99 -2.44
C PRO A 157 7.06 -14.86 -1.83
N SER A 158 7.29 -14.69 -0.52
CA SER A 158 8.30 -15.41 0.25
C SER A 158 9.72 -15.26 -0.30
N ALA A 159 10.08 -14.11 -0.86
CA ALA A 159 11.44 -13.79 -1.28
C ALA A 159 12.46 -13.95 -0.13
N PHE A 160 12.06 -13.48 1.07
CA PHE A 160 12.83 -13.58 2.30
C PHE A 160 12.11 -14.50 3.29
N VAL A 161 12.64 -15.71 3.51
CA VAL A 161 12.10 -16.71 4.46
C VAL A 161 13.12 -16.98 5.55
N PHE A 162 13.01 -16.27 6.68
CA PHE A 162 13.99 -16.34 7.76
C PHE A 162 13.37 -17.03 8.96
N LYS A 163 14.09 -17.99 9.53
CA LYS A 163 13.67 -18.69 10.75
C LYS A 163 13.72 -17.77 11.96
N ASN A 164 14.62 -16.79 11.95
CA ASN A 164 14.83 -15.92 13.07
C ASN A 164 15.45 -14.58 12.65
N VAL A 165 14.99 -13.48 13.23
CA VAL A 165 15.56 -12.13 13.10
C VAL A 165 15.42 -11.40 14.43
N THR A 166 16.53 -10.99 15.03
CA THR A 166 16.43 -10.24 16.30
C THR A 166 15.87 -8.83 16.09
N ASN A 167 16.45 -8.06 15.16
CA ASN A 167 16.02 -6.70 14.82
C ASN A 167 15.87 -6.55 13.30
N LEU A 168 14.71 -6.06 12.84
CA LEU A 168 14.42 -5.78 11.45
C LEU A 168 14.33 -4.28 11.19
N ALA A 169 15.10 -3.79 10.21
CA ALA A 169 15.02 -2.41 9.74
C ALA A 169 14.94 -2.37 8.20
N ILE A 170 13.83 -1.85 7.68
CA ILE A 170 13.58 -1.62 6.25
C ILE A 170 13.40 -0.11 6.08
N ARG A 171 14.43 0.58 5.56
CA ARG A 171 14.46 2.05 5.57
C ARG A 171 14.84 2.68 4.24
N ASN A 172 14.06 3.67 3.80
CA ASN A 172 14.38 4.47 2.61
C ASN A 172 14.60 3.62 1.34
N ASN A 173 13.84 2.53 1.20
CA ASN A 173 13.92 1.68 0.02
C ASN A 173 12.83 2.04 -0.99
N GLU A 174 13.11 1.71 -2.24
CA GLU A 174 12.15 1.77 -3.34
C GLU A 174 11.81 0.34 -3.79
N PHE A 175 10.52 0.02 -3.76
CA PHE A 175 9.98 -1.24 -4.26
C PHE A 175 9.03 -0.93 -5.41
N ASN A 176 9.42 -1.31 -6.64
CA ASN A 176 8.57 -1.11 -7.80
C ASN A 176 7.32 -2.01 -7.75
N ASP A 177 7.50 -3.25 -7.30
CA ASP A 177 6.43 -4.20 -7.12
C ASP A 177 6.73 -5.12 -5.92
N ALA A 178 5.78 -5.30 -5.01
CA ALA A 178 5.91 -6.19 -3.87
C ALA A 178 4.64 -7.03 -3.75
N ALA A 179 4.78 -8.34 -3.95
CA ALA A 179 3.65 -9.25 -4.12
C ALA A 179 3.57 -10.33 -3.03
N GLY A 180 2.33 -10.71 -2.67
CA GLY A 180 2.00 -11.68 -1.62
C GLY A 180 2.76 -11.46 -0.31
N GLU A 181 2.91 -12.49 0.54
CA GLU A 181 3.75 -12.42 1.75
C GLU A 181 5.26 -12.45 1.38
N SER A 182 5.80 -11.35 0.86
CA SER A 182 7.20 -11.23 0.42
C SER A 182 8.22 -11.43 1.55
N PHE A 183 7.86 -11.01 2.77
CA PHE A 183 8.68 -11.16 3.98
C PHE A 183 8.03 -12.17 4.92
N VAL A 184 8.63 -13.35 5.05
CA VAL A 184 8.22 -14.39 6.00
C VAL A 184 9.31 -14.52 7.06
N LEU A 185 9.16 -13.75 8.14
CA LEU A 185 10.21 -13.53 9.14
C LEU A 185 9.66 -13.74 10.54
N GLN A 186 10.38 -14.51 11.37
CA GLN A 186 10.12 -14.60 12.81
C GLN A 186 11.02 -13.61 13.55
N ILE A 187 10.42 -12.59 14.16
CA ILE A 187 11.13 -11.49 14.80
C ILE A 187 11.21 -11.70 16.31
N LYS A 188 12.34 -11.37 16.97
CA LYS A 188 12.44 -11.44 18.45
C LYS A 188 12.15 -10.14 19.17
N LYS A 189 12.62 -9.00 18.64
CA LYS A 189 12.62 -7.72 19.39
C LYS A 189 11.95 -6.59 18.65
N THR A 190 12.57 -6.08 17.58
CA THR A 190 12.14 -4.80 16.98
C THR A 190 11.89 -4.90 15.48
N VAL A 191 10.87 -4.17 15.01
CA VAL A 191 10.53 -4.01 13.60
C VAL A 191 10.36 -2.53 13.27
N SER A 192 11.08 -2.05 12.27
CA SER A 192 10.99 -0.68 11.77
C SER A 192 10.93 -0.68 10.25
N VAL A 193 9.83 -0.17 9.70
CA VAL A 193 9.58 0.02 8.27
C VAL A 193 9.33 1.49 8.04
N VAL A 194 10.36 2.23 7.64
CA VAL A 194 10.34 3.70 7.65
C VAL A 194 10.86 4.32 6.36
N GLY A 195 10.14 5.31 5.82
CA GLY A 195 10.65 6.10 4.70
C GLY A 195 10.68 5.36 3.37
N ASN A 196 9.99 4.23 3.24
CA ASN A 196 10.01 3.44 2.01
C ASN A 196 8.96 3.93 1.01
N TYR A 197 9.25 3.74 -0.27
CA TYR A 197 8.33 3.96 -1.36
C TYR A 197 7.97 2.62 -2.01
N PHE A 198 6.67 2.30 -2.05
CA PHE A 198 6.14 1.14 -2.73
C PHE A 198 5.29 1.61 -3.91
N ALA A 199 5.76 1.45 -5.15
CA ALA A 199 4.97 1.85 -6.31
C ALA A 199 3.72 0.97 -6.46
N LYS A 200 3.89 -0.35 -6.27
CA LYS A 200 2.79 -1.32 -6.14
C LYS A 200 3.05 -2.24 -4.95
N ILE A 201 2.04 -2.47 -4.13
CA ILE A 201 2.13 -3.34 -2.96
C ILE A 201 0.86 -4.17 -2.81
N ASP A 202 0.98 -5.49 -2.62
CA ASP A 202 -0.14 -6.32 -2.21
C ASP A 202 -0.47 -6.10 -0.73
N ASP A 203 -1.72 -6.33 -0.34
CA ASP A 203 -2.19 -6.15 1.04
C ASP A 203 -1.47 -7.07 2.06
N THR A 204 -0.90 -8.19 1.62
CA THR A 204 -0.26 -9.21 2.48
C THR A 204 1.27 -9.12 2.58
N VAL A 205 1.93 -8.14 1.96
CA VAL A 205 3.41 -8.02 1.90
C VAL A 205 4.12 -8.10 3.24
N LEU A 206 3.53 -7.50 4.27
CA LEU A 206 4.09 -7.43 5.62
C LEU A 206 3.44 -8.41 6.60
N GLN A 207 2.42 -9.17 6.18
CA GLN A 207 1.67 -10.09 7.04
C GLN A 207 2.54 -11.25 7.56
N GLY A 208 3.52 -11.67 6.77
CA GLY A 208 4.46 -12.73 7.13
C GLY A 208 5.51 -12.34 8.18
N ILE A 209 5.55 -11.07 8.60
CA ILE A 209 6.41 -10.61 9.71
C ILE A 209 5.69 -10.89 11.02
N ARG A 210 6.15 -11.92 11.75
CA ARG A 210 5.50 -12.44 12.96
C ARG A 210 6.46 -12.42 14.14
N LEU A 211 5.91 -12.37 15.34
CA LEU A 211 6.72 -12.41 16.57
C LEU A 211 7.07 -13.87 16.91
N ASP A 212 8.33 -14.11 17.26
CA ASP A 212 8.75 -15.42 17.77
C ASP A 212 8.16 -15.63 19.17
N SER A 213 7.11 -16.47 19.23
CA SER A 213 6.38 -16.81 20.45
C SER A 213 7.26 -17.37 21.59
N SER A 214 8.46 -17.90 21.28
CA SER A 214 9.38 -18.41 22.30
C SER A 214 10.08 -17.31 23.10
N TYR A 215 10.17 -16.09 22.56
CA TYR A 215 10.83 -14.94 23.21
C TYR A 215 9.86 -14.05 23.98
N TYR A 216 8.57 -14.27 23.80
CA TYR A 216 7.56 -13.36 24.29
C TYR A 216 6.59 -14.07 25.25
N ASN A 217 6.63 -13.66 26.51
CA ASN A 217 5.69 -14.16 27.51
C ASN A 217 4.31 -13.51 27.27
N ARG A 218 3.24 -14.31 27.26
CA ARG A 218 1.84 -13.88 27.00
C ARG A 218 1.35 -12.74 27.90
N ASN A 219 2.03 -12.46 29.00
CA ASN A 219 1.69 -11.43 29.98
C ASN A 219 2.43 -10.09 29.76
N SER A 220 3.24 -9.95 28.71
CA SER A 220 3.94 -8.70 28.38
C SER A 220 3.08 -7.82 27.45
N GLU A 221 3.37 -6.52 27.31
CA GLU A 221 2.72 -5.62 26.34
C GLU A 221 3.26 -5.81 24.92
N ARG A 222 2.38 -5.93 23.92
CA ARG A 222 2.76 -6.33 22.56
C ARG A 222 3.86 -5.41 22.01
N PRO A 223 4.92 -5.95 21.39
CA PRO A 223 5.98 -5.12 20.85
C PRO A 223 5.44 -4.23 19.73
N THR A 224 5.97 -3.01 19.64
CA THR A 224 5.52 -2.05 18.64
C THR A 224 6.21 -2.27 17.30
N LEU A 225 5.44 -2.35 16.21
CA LEU A 225 5.95 -2.27 14.84
C LEU A 225 5.85 -0.82 14.35
N GLN A 226 6.98 -0.23 13.98
CA GLN A 226 6.99 1.14 13.46
C GLN A 226 6.75 1.13 11.95
N PHE A 227 5.66 1.73 11.50
CA PHE A 227 5.36 1.95 10.09
C PHE A 227 5.20 3.45 9.85
N HIS A 228 6.30 4.14 9.48
CA HIS A 228 6.33 5.60 9.45
C HIS A 228 6.83 6.17 8.12
N ASN A 229 6.27 7.29 7.69
CA ASN A 229 6.76 8.05 6.52
C ASN A 229 6.87 7.20 5.24
N ASN A 230 6.01 6.18 5.10
CA ASN A 230 6.00 5.34 3.91
C ASN A 230 5.06 5.94 2.88
N ARG A 231 5.46 5.85 1.61
CA ARG A 231 4.67 6.28 0.46
C ARG A 231 4.28 5.06 -0.36
N ILE A 232 3.01 5.00 -0.76
CA ILE A 232 2.39 3.87 -1.44
C ILE A 232 1.70 4.40 -2.69
N GLY A 233 2.15 3.98 -3.86
CA GLY A 233 1.54 4.32 -5.14
C GLY A 233 0.16 3.68 -5.27
N HIS A 234 0.14 2.35 -5.32
CA HIS A 234 -1.08 1.56 -5.48
C HIS A 234 -1.08 0.31 -4.59
N ILE A 235 -2.24 0.00 -3.99
CA ILE A 235 -2.46 -1.22 -3.21
C ILE A 235 -3.25 -2.22 -4.05
N ASN A 236 -2.62 -3.33 -4.39
CA ASN A 236 -3.24 -4.46 -5.09
C ASN A 236 -3.96 -5.35 -4.06
N GLY A 237 -5.14 -4.93 -3.62
CA GLY A 237 -5.91 -5.67 -2.63
C GLY A 237 -7.31 -5.11 -2.45
N ALA A 238 -8.23 -5.95 -1.99
CA ALA A 238 -9.57 -5.49 -1.59
C ALA A 238 -9.53 -4.75 -0.24
N LYS A 239 -8.46 -4.96 0.53
CA LYS A 239 -8.21 -4.34 1.83
C LYS A 239 -6.94 -3.48 1.74
N MET A 240 -6.79 -2.61 2.73
CA MET A 240 -5.50 -1.97 2.98
C MET A 240 -4.49 -2.99 3.52
N LEU A 241 -3.26 -2.53 3.81
CA LEU A 241 -2.17 -3.36 4.34
C LEU A 241 -2.57 -4.15 5.58
N ILE A 242 -2.25 -5.43 5.55
CA ILE A 242 -2.49 -6.41 6.62
C ILE A 242 -1.16 -6.66 7.34
N PHE A 243 -1.21 -6.57 8.67
CA PHE A 243 -0.08 -6.83 9.56
C PHE A 243 -0.41 -8.03 10.46
N SER A 244 0.62 -8.66 11.04
CA SER A 244 0.39 -9.70 12.05
C SER A 244 -0.23 -9.10 13.32
N ASP A 245 -1.15 -9.84 13.94
CA ASP A 245 -1.78 -9.48 15.21
C ASP A 245 -0.81 -9.52 16.41
N ASP A 246 0.41 -10.04 16.20
CA ASP A 246 1.45 -10.16 17.23
C ASP A 246 2.03 -8.80 17.68
N PHE A 247 1.92 -7.77 16.82
CA PHE A 247 2.50 -6.45 17.05
C PHE A 247 1.43 -5.40 17.29
N ASP A 248 1.75 -4.38 18.09
CA ASP A 248 1.01 -3.12 18.06
C ASP A 248 1.60 -2.21 16.98
N VAL A 249 0.86 -1.94 15.92
CA VAL A 249 1.39 -1.20 14.77
C VAL A 249 1.21 0.30 14.99
N ASN A 250 2.32 1.02 15.06
CA ASN A 250 2.37 2.47 15.15
C ASN A 250 2.47 3.06 13.75
N PHE A 251 1.41 3.73 13.32
CA PHE A 251 1.32 4.40 12.03
C PHE A 251 1.62 5.88 12.19
N ARG A 252 2.52 6.42 11.36
CA ARG A 252 2.79 7.86 11.29
C ARG A 252 3.06 8.32 9.86
N ALA A 253 2.41 9.39 9.43
CA ALA A 253 2.64 10.03 8.13
C ALA A 253 2.71 9.02 6.96
N ILE A 254 1.62 8.29 6.71
CA ILE A 254 1.52 7.34 5.59
C ILE A 254 0.85 8.01 4.42
N TYR A 255 1.50 7.98 3.25
CA TYR A 255 1.04 8.68 2.06
C TYR A 255 0.63 7.66 1.00
N VAL A 256 -0.64 7.64 0.64
CA VAL A 256 -1.20 6.80 -0.43
C VAL A 256 -1.51 7.69 -1.62
N GLU A 257 -0.86 7.47 -2.76
CA GLU A 257 -1.04 8.30 -3.95
C GLU A 257 -2.41 8.06 -4.60
N GLN A 258 -2.91 6.82 -4.52
CA GLN A 258 -4.24 6.48 -5.01
C GLN A 258 -5.33 7.31 -4.31
N SER A 259 -6.15 7.99 -5.11
CA SER A 259 -7.34 8.68 -4.59
C SER A 259 -8.43 7.69 -4.21
N ILE A 260 -9.14 7.97 -3.12
CA ILE A 260 -10.28 7.18 -2.63
C ILE A 260 -11.61 7.91 -2.84
N ASN A 261 -12.67 7.16 -3.11
CA ASN A 261 -14.04 7.68 -3.19
C ASN A 261 -14.80 7.48 -1.85
N CYS A 262 -15.97 8.09 -1.72
CA CYS A 262 -16.73 8.06 -0.47
C CYS A 262 -17.29 6.67 -0.11
N ASP A 263 -17.56 5.82 -1.09
CA ASP A 263 -17.98 4.43 -0.84
C ASP A 263 -16.82 3.61 -0.26
N GLN A 264 -15.62 3.79 -0.79
CA GLN A 264 -14.38 3.20 -0.26
C GLN A 264 -14.05 3.73 1.14
N VAL A 265 -14.30 5.00 1.43
CA VAL A 265 -14.13 5.53 2.80
C VAL A 265 -15.01 4.78 3.80
N VAL A 266 -16.24 4.41 3.42
CA VAL A 266 -17.15 3.64 4.29
C VAL A 266 -16.65 2.22 4.51
N SER A 267 -16.22 1.52 3.45
CA SER A 267 -15.71 0.14 3.56
C SER A 267 -14.38 0.08 4.32
N LEU A 268 -13.48 1.02 4.06
CA LEU A 268 -12.17 1.08 4.71
C LEU A 268 -12.24 1.48 6.19
N LYS A 269 -13.29 2.22 6.60
CA LYS A 269 -13.52 2.59 8.01
C LYS A 269 -13.66 1.37 8.93
N GLU A 270 -14.08 0.23 8.40
CA GLU A 270 -14.21 -1.01 9.18
C GLU A 270 -12.87 -1.67 9.48
N THR A 271 -11.77 -1.21 8.87
CA THR A 271 -10.43 -1.67 9.21
C THR A 271 -9.94 -1.02 10.51
N SER A 272 -9.38 -1.84 11.40
CA SER A 272 -9.06 -1.47 12.78
C SER A 272 -8.07 -0.32 12.91
N PHE A 273 -7.07 -0.24 12.03
CA PHE A 273 -6.02 0.79 12.15
C PHE A 273 -6.45 2.16 11.61
N LEU A 274 -7.29 2.23 10.56
CA LEU A 274 -7.86 3.50 10.06
C LEU A 274 -8.79 4.15 11.10
N LYS A 275 -9.41 3.35 11.96
CA LYS A 275 -10.21 3.83 13.10
C LYS A 275 -9.32 4.47 14.17
N ASN A 276 -8.15 3.90 14.44
CA ASN A 276 -7.26 4.33 15.52
C ASN A 276 -6.33 5.48 15.10
N TYR A 277 -5.95 5.54 13.81
CA TYR A 277 -4.98 6.51 13.28
C TYR A 277 -5.50 7.28 12.04
N PRO A 278 -6.69 7.92 12.10
CA PRO A 278 -7.29 8.59 10.93
C PRO A 278 -6.56 9.85 10.46
N GLU A 279 -5.74 10.46 11.33
CA GLU A 279 -4.98 11.69 11.03
C GLU A 279 -3.58 11.39 10.47
N GLU A 280 -3.10 10.16 10.61
CA GLU A 280 -1.75 9.75 10.21
C GLU A 280 -1.69 9.16 8.80
N ILE A 281 -2.84 8.99 8.14
CA ILE A 281 -2.95 8.38 6.82
C ILE A 281 -3.52 9.40 5.85
N TYR A 282 -2.79 9.64 4.78
CA TYR A 282 -3.05 10.67 3.78
C TYR A 282 -3.29 10.01 2.43
N PHE A 283 -4.28 10.50 1.70
CA PHE A 283 -4.62 10.03 0.35
C PHE A 283 -4.50 11.17 -0.67
N GLY A 284 -4.17 10.82 -1.91
CA GLY A 284 -4.12 11.77 -3.03
C GLY A 284 -5.50 12.40 -3.31
N SER A 285 -5.55 13.73 -3.44
CA SER A 285 -6.81 14.46 -3.68
C SER A 285 -7.27 14.41 -5.15
N SER A 286 -6.37 14.18 -6.11
CA SER A 286 -6.66 14.10 -7.54
C SER A 286 -5.65 13.21 -8.28
N ASN A 287 -5.96 12.80 -9.52
CA ASN A 287 -5.05 12.02 -10.36
C ASN A 287 -3.79 12.81 -10.79
N GLU A 288 -3.74 14.12 -10.53
CA GLU A 288 -2.62 15.00 -10.85
C GLU A 288 -1.94 15.43 -9.54
N GLY A 289 -0.89 14.68 -9.20
CA GLY A 289 -0.37 14.54 -7.84
C GLY A 289 0.38 15.76 -7.28
N SER A 290 0.10 16.03 -6.00
CA SER A 290 0.98 16.60 -4.97
C SER A 290 0.18 16.98 -3.72
N ASP A 291 -1.14 17.11 -3.86
CA ASP A 291 -2.04 17.42 -2.74
C ASP A 291 -2.49 16.13 -2.03
N PHE A 292 -2.02 15.97 -0.79
CA PHE A 292 -2.36 14.86 0.10
C PHE A 292 -3.30 15.38 1.19
N LYS A 293 -4.45 14.72 1.36
CA LYS A 293 -5.42 15.04 2.41
C LYS A 293 -5.53 13.89 3.38
N SER A 294 -5.63 14.22 4.66
CA SER A 294 -5.82 13.19 5.70
C SER A 294 -7.12 12.43 5.46
N PHE A 295 -7.16 11.15 5.87
CA PHE A 295 -8.36 10.33 5.78
C PHE A 295 -9.53 10.97 6.55
N GLN A 296 -9.24 11.61 7.69
CA GLN A 296 -10.22 12.36 8.47
C GLN A 296 -10.84 13.53 7.70
N ASP A 297 -10.02 14.31 6.97
CA ASP A 297 -10.51 15.47 6.21
C ASP A 297 -11.35 15.04 5.01
N ILE A 298 -10.94 14.00 4.29
CA ILE A 298 -11.72 13.45 3.18
C ILE A 298 -13.10 13.00 3.67
N LYS A 299 -13.13 12.28 4.78
CA LYS A 299 -14.37 11.81 5.40
C LYS A 299 -15.27 12.98 5.83
N ARG A 300 -14.70 14.03 6.43
CA ARG A 300 -15.48 15.14 7.01
C ARG A 300 -16.01 16.10 5.96
N PHE A 301 -15.18 16.47 4.98
CA PHE A 301 -15.51 17.54 4.04
C PHE A 301 -16.07 16.99 2.73
N ARG A 302 -15.36 16.07 2.07
CA ARG A 302 -15.72 15.58 0.73
C ARG A 302 -17.02 14.76 0.76
N CYS A 303 -17.12 13.81 1.69
CA CYS A 303 -18.27 12.91 1.76
C CYS A 303 -19.52 13.50 2.42
N ALA A 304 -19.37 14.58 3.19
CA ALA A 304 -20.51 15.33 3.70
C ALA A 304 -21.10 16.24 2.62
N GLU A 305 -20.24 16.85 1.80
CA GLU A 305 -20.65 17.72 0.69
C GLU A 305 -21.40 16.94 -0.40
N ASP A 306 -20.89 15.77 -0.82
CA ASP A 306 -21.58 14.92 -1.80
C ASP A 306 -22.98 14.51 -1.33
N ARG A 307 -23.13 14.20 -0.02
CA ARG A 307 -24.45 13.89 0.56
C ARG A 307 -25.37 15.09 0.58
N PHE A 308 -24.85 16.28 0.89
CA PHE A 308 -25.64 17.51 0.88
C PHE A 308 -26.21 17.79 -0.51
N TRP A 309 -25.39 17.73 -1.55
CA TRP A 309 -25.83 17.92 -2.94
C TRP A 309 -26.85 16.86 -3.37
N PHE A 310 -26.63 15.59 -3.01
CA PHE A 310 -27.57 14.51 -3.30
C PHE A 310 -28.95 14.73 -2.67
N TYR A 311 -29.01 15.10 -1.38
CA TYR A 311 -30.27 15.41 -0.70
C TYR A 311 -30.95 16.67 -1.24
N LEU A 312 -30.16 17.68 -1.65
CA LEU A 312 -30.69 18.90 -2.27
C LEU A 312 -31.37 18.58 -3.61
N ILE A 313 -30.75 17.74 -4.46
CA ILE A 313 -31.32 17.31 -5.74
C ILE A 313 -32.61 16.51 -5.51
N ILE A 314 -32.61 15.54 -4.58
CA ILE A 314 -33.83 14.78 -4.24
C ILE A 314 -34.93 15.72 -3.74
N GLY A 315 -34.60 16.67 -2.86
CA GLY A 315 -35.54 17.67 -2.35
C GLY A 315 -36.14 18.54 -3.46
N ALA A 316 -35.31 18.99 -4.40
CA ALA A 316 -35.74 19.79 -5.55
C ALA A 316 -36.64 18.99 -6.50
N VAL A 317 -36.28 17.75 -6.81
CA VAL A 317 -37.10 16.86 -7.66
C VAL A 317 -38.43 16.54 -6.98
N ALA A 318 -38.42 16.13 -5.71
CA ALA A 318 -39.63 15.86 -4.96
C ALA A 318 -40.54 17.10 -4.86
N GLY A 319 -39.95 18.27 -4.59
CA GLY A 319 -40.66 19.54 -4.58
C GLY A 319 -41.29 19.89 -5.93
N SER A 320 -40.58 19.66 -7.04
CA SER A 320 -41.11 19.88 -8.38
C SER A 320 -42.30 18.96 -8.72
N ILE A 321 -42.24 17.69 -8.30
CA ILE A 321 -43.34 16.72 -8.49
C ILE A 321 -44.59 17.17 -7.72
N VAL A 322 -44.42 17.62 -6.47
CA VAL A 322 -45.52 18.12 -5.65
C VAL A 322 -46.15 19.37 -6.27
N LEU A 323 -45.35 20.30 -6.79
CA LEU A 323 -45.86 21.48 -7.51
C LEU A 323 -46.67 21.10 -8.74
N VAL A 324 -46.20 20.13 -9.54
CA VAL A 324 -46.95 19.63 -10.70
C VAL A 324 -48.29 19.01 -10.27
N LEU A 325 -48.31 18.22 -9.19
CA LEU A 325 -49.54 17.64 -8.66
C LEU A 325 -50.53 18.70 -8.18
N ILE A 326 -50.06 19.76 -7.52
CA ILE A 326 -50.90 20.89 -7.09
C ILE A 326 -51.48 21.62 -8.30
N CYS A 327 -50.68 21.88 -9.34
CA CYS A 327 -51.15 22.50 -10.59
C CYS A 327 -52.20 21.62 -11.29
N LEU A 328 -51.99 20.30 -11.35
CA LEU A 328 -52.95 19.36 -11.92
C LEU A 328 -54.27 19.34 -11.13
N LEU A 329 -54.21 19.26 -9.80
CA LEU A 329 -55.39 19.31 -8.94
C LEU A 329 -56.12 20.65 -9.03
N GLY A 330 -55.38 21.76 -9.06
CA GLY A 330 -55.93 23.10 -9.25
C GLY A 330 -56.64 23.25 -10.59
N SER A 331 -56.03 22.75 -11.67
CA SER A 331 -56.65 22.75 -13.01
C SER A 331 -57.90 21.87 -13.07
N TYR A 332 -57.88 20.71 -12.41
CA TYR A 332 -59.04 19.81 -12.31
C TYR A 332 -60.19 20.43 -11.51
N CYS A 333 -59.90 21.05 -10.36
CA CYS A 333 -60.86 21.81 -9.57
C CYS A 333 -61.43 23.00 -10.36
N TYR A 334 -60.60 23.72 -11.12
CA TYR A 334 -61.05 24.83 -11.96
C TYR A 334 -61.99 24.35 -13.08
N VAL A 335 -61.64 23.27 -13.79
CA VAL A 335 -62.47 22.70 -14.86
C VAL A 335 -63.80 22.17 -14.31
N THR A 336 -63.78 21.49 -13.15
CA THR A 336 -65.01 20.98 -12.51
C THR A 336 -65.90 22.11 -11.99
N GLN A 337 -65.34 23.19 -11.42
CA GLN A 337 -66.10 24.38 -11.06
C GLN A 337 -66.68 25.10 -12.28
N LYS A 338 -65.93 25.20 -13.39
CA LYS A 338 -66.42 25.79 -14.64
C LYS A 338 -67.56 24.97 -15.23
N LYS A 339 -67.47 23.63 -15.23
CA LYS A 339 -68.57 22.73 -15.61
C LYS A 339 -69.81 22.91 -14.73
N LYS A 340 -69.65 23.03 -13.40
CA LYS A 340 -70.76 23.30 -12.47
C LYS A 340 -71.39 24.69 -12.66
N LYS A 341 -70.60 25.71 -13.00
CA LYS A 341 -71.12 27.06 -13.34
C LYS A 341 -71.86 27.08 -14.68
N GLN A 342 -71.42 26.32 -15.69
CA GLN A 342 -72.12 26.21 -16.96
C GLN A 342 -73.43 25.40 -16.87
N GLN A 343 -73.52 24.41 -15.97
CA GLN A 343 -74.78 23.66 -15.73
C GLN A 343 -75.88 24.48 -15.03
N LYS A 344 -75.56 25.58 -14.33
CA LYS A 344 -76.55 26.46 -13.70
C LYS A 344 -77.13 27.54 -14.63
N LEU A 345 -76.66 27.62 -15.88
CA LEU A 345 -77.20 28.47 -16.94
C LEU A 345 -77.87 27.60 -18.01
N GLN A 346 -78.79 26.72 -17.60
CA GLN A 346 -79.84 26.27 -18.52
C GLN A 346 -80.93 27.34 -18.54
N VAL A 347 -80.83 28.21 -19.53
CA VAL A 347 -81.93 29.09 -19.93
C VAL A 347 -83.05 28.19 -20.44
N VAL A 348 -84.10 28.04 -19.63
CA VAL A 348 -85.36 27.41 -20.05
C VAL A 348 -86.01 28.37 -21.05
N MET A 349 -86.00 27.98 -22.31
CA MET A 349 -86.67 28.68 -23.40
C MET A 349 -88.12 28.18 -23.43
N PRO A 350 -89.14 29.02 -23.17
CA PRO A 350 -90.54 28.58 -23.26
C PRO A 350 -91.00 28.61 -24.73
N GLU A 351 -91.61 27.51 -25.17
CA GLU A 351 -92.28 27.40 -26.47
C GLU A 351 -93.58 28.24 -26.53
N PRO A 352 -94.02 28.67 -27.73
CA PRO A 352 -94.98 29.75 -27.87
C PRO A 352 -96.44 29.30 -27.97
N ARG A 353 -97.31 30.09 -27.33
CA ARG A 353 -98.77 30.31 -27.55
C ARG A 353 -99.70 29.21 -27.01
N THR A 354 -100.77 29.54 -26.28
CA THR A 354 -101.87 30.40 -26.77
C THR A 354 -102.57 31.13 -25.61
N TYR A 355 -102.95 32.38 -25.90
CA TYR A 355 -103.51 33.39 -25.02
C TYR A 355 -104.79 32.97 -24.28
N ARG A 356 -104.87 33.33 -22.99
CA ARG A 356 -106.12 33.80 -22.36
C ARG A 356 -105.80 34.77 -21.22
N GLU A 357 -106.13 36.03 -21.52
CA GLU A 357 -106.53 37.12 -20.63
C GLU A 357 -105.62 37.52 -19.46
N THR A 358 -105.01 38.67 -19.71
CA THR A 358 -104.33 39.60 -18.82
C THR A 358 -105.19 40.15 -17.68
N GLN A 359 -104.64 40.21 -16.48
CA GLN A 359 -104.82 41.35 -15.59
C GLN A 359 -103.46 41.73 -14.99
N ILE A 360 -102.91 42.85 -15.45
CA ILE A 360 -101.70 43.46 -14.90
C ILE A 360 -102.18 44.55 -13.95
N VAL A 361 -102.06 44.31 -12.65
CA VAL A 361 -102.22 45.35 -11.63
C VAL A 361 -100.87 46.04 -11.47
N MET A 362 -100.74 47.22 -12.06
CA MET A 362 -99.59 48.11 -11.85
C MET A 362 -99.81 48.90 -10.57
N GLN A 363 -99.00 48.65 -9.55
CA GLN A 363 -98.87 49.50 -8.37
C GLN A 363 -97.55 50.28 -8.52
N ILE A 364 -97.67 51.54 -8.93
CA ILE A 364 -96.54 52.46 -9.13
C ILE A 364 -96.23 53.11 -7.79
N GLU A 365 -95.17 52.68 -7.12
CA GLU A 365 -94.59 53.44 -6.00
C GLU A 365 -93.55 54.41 -6.55
N ASN A 366 -93.96 55.68 -6.68
CA ASN A 366 -93.08 56.80 -7.00
C ASN A 366 -92.08 57.02 -5.86
N HIS A 367 -90.84 56.57 -6.03
CA HIS A 367 -89.72 57.07 -5.23
C HIS A 367 -89.15 58.32 -5.90
N GLY A 368 -89.64 59.47 -5.46
CA GLY A 368 -89.14 60.78 -5.84
C GLY A 368 -87.74 61.05 -5.29
N LEU A 369 -86.79 61.15 -6.22
CA LEU A 369 -85.71 62.15 -6.34
C LEU A 369 -85.09 62.74 -5.06
N LEU A 370 -83.81 62.41 -4.90
CA LEU A 370 -82.66 63.33 -4.81
C LEU A 370 -82.95 64.74 -4.23
N LYS A 371 -82.39 64.98 -3.04
CA LYS A 371 -81.81 66.28 -2.72
C LYS A 371 -80.30 66.13 -2.56
N THR A 372 -79.60 66.82 -3.45
CA THR A 372 -78.20 67.25 -3.32
C THR A 372 -78.10 68.46 -2.39
N ASP A 373 -77.01 68.45 -1.63
CA ASP A 373 -76.15 69.54 -1.17
C ASP A 373 -76.69 70.74 -0.38
N LEU A 374 -76.21 70.86 0.87
CA LEU A 374 -75.33 71.94 1.34
C LEU A 374 -74.63 71.59 2.65
#